data_AF-A0A832F2F4-F1
#
_entry.id   AF-A0A832F2F4-F1
#
_cell.length_a   1.000
_cell.length_b   1.000
_cell.length_c   1.000
_cell.angle_alpha   90.00
_cell.angle_beta   90.00
_cell.angle_gamma   90.00
#
_symmetry.space_group_name_H-M   'P 1'
#
loop_
_entity.id
_entity.type
_entity.pdbx_description
1 polymer ?
#
loop_
_entity_poly.entity_id
_entity_poly.type
_entity_poly.pdbx_seq_one_letter_code
_entity_poly.pdbx_strand_id
1 'polypeptide(L)'
;MLLVFAVVVLAIGIVWIVQRQFSKIERAIMAIAAASFLLLTMILEFNFTFGGFISEYYTYYIGALLALFAAFYPYAWAAKPQSARRAQPIEINPDTPYTNMTLLSNRLMKRLQGVIRILDPHFDAQGIENLSRLLKGNEERYRSFMVLANGERFGREFGRAYLDFKRELEAEGITIELKVLKREDAITQHERLIMDENVAYKIPPLNIINRKSEHIVGVNSGEARRRFDELWGRATKYENLNINAEGATH
;
A
#
# COMPACT_ATOMS: atom_id res chain seq x y z
N MET A 1 -39.05 23.67 -5.68
CA MET A 1 -38.65 23.06 -6.98
C MET A 1 -37.15 23.21 -7.24
N LEU A 2 -36.58 24.42 -7.16
CA LEU A 2 -35.13 24.67 -7.33
C LEU A 2 -34.24 23.94 -6.31
N LEU A 3 -34.64 23.87 -5.04
CA LEU A 3 -33.88 23.18 -3.99
C LEU A 3 -33.85 21.65 -4.17
N VAL A 4 -34.95 21.05 -4.62
CA VAL A 4 -35.00 19.61 -4.95
C VAL A 4 -34.06 19.31 -6.12
N PHE A 5 -34.05 20.17 -7.14
CA PHE A 5 -33.12 20.05 -8.26
C PHE A 5 -31.66 20.20 -7.81
N ALA A 6 -31.36 21.15 -6.93
CA ALA A 6 -30.03 21.35 -6.35
C ALA A 6 -29.53 20.14 -5.55
N VAL A 7 -30.39 19.54 -4.73
CA VAL A 7 -30.06 18.33 -3.95
C VAL A 7 -29.79 17.14 -4.86
N VAL A 8 -30.58 16.97 -5.92
CA VAL A 8 -30.37 15.89 -6.91
C VAL A 8 -29.05 16.08 -7.67
N VAL A 9 -28.74 17.30 -8.12
CA VAL A 9 -27.46 17.60 -8.80
C VAL A 9 -26.27 17.38 -7.85
N LEU A 10 -26.40 17.75 -6.58
CA LEU A 10 -25.36 17.53 -5.56
C LEU A 10 -25.17 16.04 -5.25
N ALA A 11 -26.26 15.27 -5.17
CA ALA A 11 -26.20 13.81 -5.01
C ALA A 11 -25.52 13.14 -6.21
N ILE A 12 -25.85 13.56 -7.44
CA ILE A 12 -25.19 13.09 -8.67
C ILE A 12 -23.70 13.44 -8.65
N GLY A 13 -23.33 14.67 -8.25
CA GLY A 13 -21.94 15.09 -8.11
C GLY A 13 -21.15 14.25 -7.11
N ILE A 14 -21.72 13.94 -5.94
CA ILE A 14 -21.09 13.09 -4.93
C ILE A 14 -20.89 11.66 -5.46
N VAL A 15 -21.89 11.07 -6.11
CA VAL A 15 -21.78 9.73 -6.71
C VAL A 15 -20.69 9.71 -7.79
N TRP A 16 -20.60 10.78 -8.58
CA TRP A 16 -19.59 10.92 -9.63
C TRP A 16 -18.16 11.08 -9.08
N ILE A 17 -18.01 11.75 -7.93
CA ILE A 17 -16.72 11.87 -7.20
C ILE A 17 -16.24 10.53 -6.65
N VAL A 18 -17.16 9.68 -6.17
CA VAL A 18 -16.83 8.37 -5.60
C VAL A 18 -16.39 7.38 -6.68
N GLN A 19 -16.90 7.49 -7.90
CA GLN A 19 -16.55 6.59 -9.01
C GLN A 19 -15.20 6.86 -9.68
N ARG A 20 -14.58 8.04 -9.50
CA ARG A 20 -13.36 8.44 -10.23
C ARG A 20 -12.18 8.72 -9.29
N GLN A 21 -10.97 8.27 -9.65
CA GLN A 21 -9.74 8.49 -8.88
C GLN A 21 -9.24 9.94 -8.98
N PHE A 22 -9.97 10.88 -8.37
CA PHE A 22 -9.50 12.26 -8.23
C PHE A 22 -8.41 12.36 -7.15
N SER A 23 -7.47 13.28 -7.33
CA SER A 23 -6.46 13.61 -6.31
C SER A 23 -7.11 14.16 -5.03
N LYS A 24 -6.38 14.17 -3.90
CA LYS A 24 -6.92 14.67 -2.61
C LYS A 24 -7.37 16.14 -2.69
N ILE A 25 -6.71 16.94 -3.54
CA ILE A 25 -6.97 18.37 -3.70
C ILE A 25 -8.26 18.61 -4.51
N GLU A 26 -8.45 17.87 -5.61
CA GLU A 26 -9.65 17.99 -6.45
C GLU A 26 -10.93 17.62 -5.70
N ARG A 27 -10.85 16.61 -4.82
CA ARG A 27 -11.96 16.22 -3.95
C ARG A 27 -12.31 17.29 -2.91
N ALA A 28 -11.31 17.96 -2.35
CA ALA A 28 -11.51 19.06 -1.40
C ALA A 28 -12.15 20.29 -2.08
N ILE A 29 -11.67 20.65 -3.27
CA ILE A 29 -12.23 21.76 -4.07
C ILE A 29 -13.70 21.50 -4.40
N MET A 30 -14.05 20.29 -4.81
CA MET A 30 -15.45 19.94 -5.11
C MET A 30 -16.35 19.93 -3.86
N ALA A 31 -15.85 19.46 -2.71
CA ALA A 31 -16.62 19.50 -1.46
C ALA A 31 -16.91 20.95 -1.03
N ILE A 32 -15.91 21.85 -1.16
CA ILE A 32 -16.07 23.27 -0.88
C ILE A 32 -17.09 23.89 -1.85
N ALA A 33 -16.99 23.61 -3.15
CA ALA A 33 -17.92 24.14 -4.15
C ALA A 33 -19.37 23.68 -3.91
N ALA A 34 -19.57 22.42 -3.52
CA ALA A 34 -20.90 21.89 -3.18
C ALA A 34 -21.49 22.55 -1.92
N ALA A 35 -20.67 22.74 -0.89
CA ALA A 35 -21.07 23.47 0.32
C ALA A 35 -21.40 24.94 0.03
N SER A 36 -20.58 25.62 -0.80
CA SER A 36 -20.84 26.99 -1.22
C SER A 36 -22.12 27.12 -2.04
N PHE A 37 -22.43 26.16 -2.91
CA PHE A 37 -23.67 26.15 -3.70
C PHE A 37 -24.92 25.96 -2.82
N LEU A 38 -24.86 25.06 -1.83
CA LEU A 38 -25.92 24.92 -0.83
C LEU A 38 -26.13 26.20 -0.02
N LEU A 39 -25.04 26.86 0.37
CA LEU A 39 -25.10 28.09 1.14
C LEU A 39 -25.68 29.25 0.30
N LEU A 40 -25.30 29.36 -0.97
CA LEU A 40 -25.85 30.34 -1.92
C LEU A 40 -27.34 30.12 -2.17
N THR A 41 -27.77 28.87 -2.34
CA THR A 41 -29.20 28.55 -2.53
C THR A 41 -30.03 28.84 -1.27
N MET A 42 -29.48 28.59 -0.07
CA MET A 42 -30.10 29.04 1.19
C MET A 42 -30.23 30.56 1.28
N ILE A 43 -29.22 31.33 0.85
CA ILE A 43 -29.28 32.80 0.85
C ILE A 43 -30.33 33.31 -0.16
N LEU A 44 -30.41 32.68 -1.34
CA LEU A 44 -31.35 33.04 -2.40
C LEU A 44 -32.81 32.78 -2.00
N GLU A 45 -33.10 31.70 -1.25
CA GLU A 45 -34.43 31.44 -0.69
C GLU A 45 -34.78 32.36 0.50
N PHE A 46 -33.80 33.04 1.10
CA PHE A 46 -34.03 33.94 2.24
C PHE A 46 -34.61 35.31 1.85
N ASN A 47 -34.59 35.68 0.57
CA ASN A 47 -35.33 36.85 0.08
C ASN A 47 -36.75 36.43 -0.29
N PHE A 48 -37.74 37.08 0.34
CA PHE A 48 -39.20 36.93 0.17
C PHE A 48 -39.91 35.90 1.06
N THR A 49 -39.91 36.11 2.38
CA THR A 49 -41.14 36.31 3.19
C THR A 49 -40.79 36.40 4.69
N PHE A 50 -40.86 37.61 5.26
CA PHE A 50 -40.73 37.86 6.71
C PHE A 50 -42.06 37.62 7.45
N GLY A 51 -42.73 36.48 7.22
CA GLY A 51 -44.05 36.23 7.80
C GLY A 51 -44.44 34.76 7.74
N GLY A 52 -43.88 33.94 8.63
CA GLY A 52 -44.27 32.53 8.74
C GLY A 52 -43.45 31.77 9.77
N PHE A 53 -44.13 31.30 10.80
CA PHE A 53 -43.77 30.39 11.89
C PHE A 53 -42.41 29.64 11.90
N ILE A 54 -41.77 29.72 13.07
CA ILE A 54 -40.53 29.05 13.51
C ILE A 54 -40.57 27.51 13.37
N SER A 55 -41.72 26.86 13.16
CA SER A 55 -41.85 25.39 13.13
C SER A 55 -41.47 24.72 11.80
N GLU A 56 -41.62 25.38 10.65
CA GLU A 56 -41.31 24.76 9.34
C GLU A 56 -39.79 24.72 9.08
N TYR A 57 -39.05 25.65 9.66
CA TYR A 57 -37.60 25.78 9.48
C TYR A 57 -36.78 24.69 10.17
N TYR A 58 -37.30 24.06 11.24
CA TYR A 58 -36.58 22.98 11.94
C TYR A 58 -36.26 21.80 11.04
N THR A 59 -37.20 21.41 10.17
CA THR A 59 -37.03 20.32 9.21
C THR A 59 -35.89 20.59 8.24
N TYR A 60 -35.76 21.83 7.77
CA TYR A 60 -34.70 22.24 6.85
C TYR A 60 -33.33 22.30 7.54
N TYR A 61 -33.25 22.82 8.77
CA TYR A 61 -32.01 22.83 9.53
C TYR A 61 -31.55 21.42 9.90
N ILE A 62 -32.45 20.54 10.32
CA ILE A 62 -32.14 19.12 10.59
C ILE A 62 -31.69 18.42 9.31
N GLY A 63 -32.36 18.66 8.18
CA GLY A 63 -31.98 18.11 6.88
C GLY A 63 -30.58 18.55 6.42
N ALA A 64 -30.25 19.84 6.59
CA ALA A 64 -28.93 20.37 6.25
C ALA A 64 -27.83 19.82 7.20
N LEU A 65 -28.12 19.68 8.49
CA LEU A 65 -27.20 19.07 9.46
C LEU A 65 -26.96 17.60 9.14
N LEU A 66 -27.99 16.86 8.77
CA LEU A 66 -27.89 15.46 8.33
C LEU A 66 -27.13 15.32 7.01
N ALA A 67 -27.32 16.23 6.05
CA ALA A 67 -26.59 16.25 4.78
C ALA A 67 -25.10 16.57 4.99
N LEU A 68 -24.79 17.54 5.87
CA LEU A 68 -23.42 17.81 6.29
C LEU A 68 -22.81 16.60 7.00
N PHE A 69 -23.55 15.95 7.89
CA PHE A 69 -23.09 14.73 8.56
C PHE A 69 -22.86 13.60 7.56
N ALA A 70 -23.76 13.41 6.59
CA ALA A 70 -23.64 12.39 5.55
C ALA A 70 -22.50 12.67 4.56
N ALA A 71 -22.14 13.93 4.32
CA ALA A 71 -20.98 14.31 3.52
C ALA A 71 -19.66 14.22 4.31
N PHE A 72 -19.70 14.55 5.60
CA PHE A 72 -18.52 14.60 6.46
C PHE A 72 -18.20 13.24 7.10
N TYR A 73 -19.18 12.38 7.35
CA TYR A 73 -19.00 11.03 7.88
C TYR A 73 -18.11 10.14 6.99
N PRO A 74 -18.32 10.03 5.66
CA PRO A 74 -17.41 9.29 4.79
C PRO A 74 -16.05 9.98 4.68
N TYR A 75 -15.97 11.31 4.78
CA TYR A 75 -14.69 12.03 4.84
C TYR A 75 -13.92 11.71 6.13
N ALA A 76 -14.57 11.75 7.30
CA ALA A 76 -13.96 11.43 8.59
C ALA A 76 -13.64 9.94 8.73
N TRP A 77 -14.43 9.05 8.09
CA TRP A 77 -14.18 7.61 8.08
C TRP A 77 -13.06 7.22 7.10
N ALA A 78 -12.97 7.87 5.93
CA ALA A 78 -11.89 7.68 4.96
C ALA A 78 -10.61 8.44 5.32
N ALA A 79 -10.70 9.52 6.10
CA ALA A 79 -9.57 10.31 6.60
C ALA A 79 -9.08 9.85 7.98
N LYS A 80 -9.69 8.83 8.59
CA LYS A 80 -8.93 8.03 9.54
C LYS A 80 -7.79 7.44 8.72
N PRO A 81 -6.51 7.84 8.94
CA PRO A 81 -5.47 6.89 8.62
C PRO A 81 -5.94 5.61 9.30
N GLN A 82 -6.07 4.51 8.57
CA GLN A 82 -6.08 3.21 9.23
C GLN A 82 -4.80 3.26 10.06
N SER A 83 -4.94 3.61 11.34
CA SER A 83 -3.84 3.74 12.26
C SER A 83 -3.23 2.37 12.18
N ALA A 84 -2.08 2.26 11.52
CA ALA A 84 -1.45 0.99 11.21
C ALA A 84 -1.54 0.19 12.49
N ARG A 85 -2.39 -0.85 12.50
CA ARG A 85 -2.61 -1.68 13.70
C ARG A 85 -1.20 -2.08 14.08
N ARG A 86 -0.66 -1.49 15.15
CA ARG A 86 0.79 -1.46 15.38
C ARG A 86 1.22 -2.91 15.43
N ALA A 87 1.86 -3.37 14.35
CA ALA A 87 1.92 -4.78 14.11
C ALA A 87 2.76 -5.38 15.23
N GLN A 88 2.17 -6.30 15.98
CA GLN A 88 2.85 -6.82 17.16
C GLN A 88 4.22 -7.37 16.77
N PRO A 89 5.27 -7.06 17.55
CA PRO A 89 6.61 -7.52 17.25
C PRO A 89 6.61 -9.04 17.18
N ILE A 90 7.31 -9.56 16.17
CA ILE A 90 7.53 -10.99 16.02
C ILE A 90 8.95 -11.26 16.49
N GLU A 91 9.05 -12.00 17.59
CA GLU A 91 10.32 -12.43 18.16
C GLU A 91 10.78 -13.71 17.49
N ILE A 92 12.07 -13.75 17.16
CA ILE A 92 12.73 -14.86 16.46
C ILE A 92 13.78 -15.41 17.41
N ASN A 93 13.69 -16.70 17.73
CA ASN A 93 14.66 -17.37 18.59
C ASN A 93 15.72 -18.08 17.70
N PRO A 94 16.98 -17.61 17.65
CA PRO A 94 18.03 -18.17 16.81
C PRO A 94 18.23 -19.69 16.95
N ASP A 95 17.97 -20.24 18.13
CA ASP A 95 18.18 -21.66 18.44
C ASP A 95 17.11 -22.57 17.83
N THR A 96 16.02 -22.00 17.30
CA THR A 96 14.88 -22.74 16.75
C THR A 96 14.55 -22.35 15.29
N PRO A 97 15.50 -22.45 14.35
CA PRO A 97 15.34 -21.92 12.99
C PRO A 97 14.22 -22.58 12.18
N TYR A 98 13.90 -23.85 12.46
CA TYR A 98 12.77 -24.53 11.83
C TYR A 98 11.43 -23.95 12.30
N THR A 99 11.27 -23.82 13.62
CA THR A 99 10.06 -23.24 14.25
C THR A 99 9.86 -21.79 13.81
N ASN A 100 10.95 -21.01 13.71
CA ASN A 100 10.89 -19.63 13.23
C ASN A 100 10.29 -19.53 11.83
N MET A 101 10.61 -20.46 10.91
CA MET A 101 10.06 -20.43 9.56
C MET A 101 8.53 -20.57 9.56
N THR A 102 8.02 -21.52 10.35
CA THR A 102 6.57 -21.73 10.52
C THR A 102 5.91 -20.53 11.19
N LEU A 103 6.56 -19.96 12.20
CA LEU A 103 6.08 -18.78 12.92
C LEU A 103 6.03 -17.55 12.01
N LEU A 104 7.06 -17.33 11.19
CA LEU A 104 7.12 -16.24 10.21
C LEU A 104 6.06 -16.40 9.12
N SER A 105 5.91 -17.59 8.55
CA SER A 105 4.85 -17.85 7.57
C SER A 105 3.47 -17.51 8.16
N ASN A 106 3.18 -17.99 9.38
CA ASN A 106 1.87 -17.81 10.01
C ASN A 106 1.60 -16.41 10.58
N ARG A 107 2.63 -15.68 11.03
CA ARG A 107 2.46 -14.38 11.72
C ARG A 107 2.86 -13.18 10.87
N LEU A 108 3.85 -13.32 10.00
CA LEU A 108 4.30 -12.27 9.09
C LEU A 108 3.59 -12.41 7.74
N MET A 109 3.81 -13.52 7.02
CA MET A 109 3.34 -13.67 5.65
C MET A 109 1.81 -13.72 5.53
N LYS A 110 1.13 -14.40 6.45
CA LYS A 110 -0.33 -14.47 6.49
C LYS A 110 -1.03 -13.11 6.63
N ARG A 111 -0.33 -12.09 7.13
CA ARG A 111 -0.85 -10.73 7.29
C ARG A 111 -0.66 -9.85 6.05
N LEU A 112 0.15 -10.30 5.11
CA LEU A 112 0.43 -9.62 3.86
C LEU A 112 -0.52 -10.13 2.77
N GLN A 113 -0.92 -9.27 1.83
CA GLN A 113 -1.79 -9.64 0.72
C GLN A 113 -1.58 -8.77 -0.53
N GLY A 114 -1.96 -9.30 -1.69
CA GLY A 114 -1.92 -8.59 -2.96
C GLY A 114 -0.49 -8.36 -3.45
N VAL A 115 -0.08 -7.09 -3.56
CA VAL A 115 1.25 -6.72 -4.07
C VAL A 115 2.22 -6.59 -2.92
N ILE A 116 3.18 -7.50 -2.86
CA ILE A 116 4.20 -7.53 -1.82
C ILE A 116 5.46 -6.84 -2.31
N ARG A 117 5.93 -5.87 -1.53
CA ARG A 117 7.18 -5.14 -1.77
C ARG A 117 8.22 -5.59 -0.76
N ILE A 118 9.38 -5.99 -1.25
CA ILE A 118 10.51 -6.46 -0.45
C ILE A 118 11.71 -5.59 -0.76
N LEU A 119 12.24 -4.91 0.25
CA LEU A 119 13.52 -4.24 0.19
C LEU A 119 14.49 -5.02 1.06
N ASP A 120 15.45 -5.70 0.45
CA ASP A 120 16.53 -6.37 1.18
C ASP A 120 17.83 -6.33 0.37
N PRO A 121 18.78 -5.44 0.73
CA PRO A 121 20.08 -5.40 0.07
C PRO A 121 20.88 -6.69 0.17
N HIS A 122 20.53 -7.61 1.08
CA HIS A 122 21.23 -8.88 1.27
C HIS A 122 20.48 -10.06 0.64
N PHE A 123 19.47 -9.80 -0.18
CA PHE A 123 18.73 -10.83 -0.88
C PHE A 123 19.65 -11.62 -1.82
N ASP A 124 19.70 -12.93 -1.64
CA ASP A 124 20.55 -13.86 -2.40
C ASP A 124 19.78 -15.18 -2.66
N ALA A 125 20.47 -16.23 -3.11
CA ALA A 125 19.84 -17.52 -3.42
C ALA A 125 19.19 -18.16 -2.18
N GLN A 126 19.81 -18.01 -1.02
CA GLN A 126 19.24 -18.46 0.26
C GLN A 126 18.02 -17.61 0.64
N GLY A 127 18.02 -16.32 0.30
CA GLY A 127 16.87 -15.44 0.42
C GLY A 127 15.68 -15.92 -0.42
N ILE A 128 15.91 -16.38 -1.64
CA ILE A 128 14.87 -16.97 -2.51
C ILE A 128 14.32 -18.27 -1.88
N GLU A 129 15.20 -19.15 -1.42
CA GLU A 129 14.79 -20.40 -0.76
C GLU A 129 13.96 -20.16 0.52
N ASN A 130 14.38 -19.19 1.33
CA ASN A 130 13.61 -18.84 2.52
C ASN A 130 12.29 -18.19 2.15
N LEU A 131 12.25 -17.32 1.13
CA LEU A 131 11.01 -16.74 0.64
C LEU A 131 10.04 -17.84 0.18
N SER A 132 10.49 -18.78 -0.65
CA SER A 132 9.62 -19.88 -1.14
C SER A 132 9.04 -20.71 0.02
N ARG A 133 9.83 -21.00 1.06
CA ARG A 133 9.35 -21.66 2.28
C ARG A 133 8.32 -20.85 3.05
N LEU A 134 8.50 -19.52 3.12
CA LEU A 134 7.60 -18.61 3.81
C LEU A 134 6.24 -18.50 3.12
N LEU A 135 6.21 -18.62 1.79
CA LEU A 135 4.98 -18.53 0.99
C LEU A 135 4.07 -19.75 1.14
N LYS A 136 4.63 -20.91 1.50
CA LYS A 136 3.87 -22.17 1.57
C LYS A 136 2.58 -22.05 2.39
N GLY A 137 1.45 -22.39 1.78
CA GLY A 137 0.12 -22.35 2.39
C GLY A 137 -0.50 -20.95 2.50
N ASN A 138 0.03 -19.96 1.80
CA ASN A 138 -0.51 -18.59 1.72
C ASN A 138 -0.54 -18.05 0.28
N GLU A 139 -0.26 -18.89 -0.72
CA GLU A 139 -0.03 -18.54 -2.12
C GLU A 139 -1.21 -17.76 -2.70
N GLU A 140 -2.45 -18.18 -2.38
CA GLU A 140 -3.67 -17.55 -2.91
C GLU A 140 -3.86 -16.07 -2.49
N ARG A 141 -3.08 -15.59 -1.52
CA ARG A 141 -3.16 -14.22 -1.01
C ARG A 141 -2.35 -13.24 -1.84
N TYR A 142 -1.40 -13.73 -2.62
CA TYR A 142 -0.43 -12.89 -3.30
C TYR A 142 -0.77 -12.75 -4.78
N ARG A 143 -0.56 -11.56 -5.31
CA ARG A 143 -0.72 -11.27 -6.74
C ARG A 143 0.63 -11.02 -7.40
N SER A 144 1.52 -10.29 -6.72
CA SER A 144 2.85 -10.04 -7.24
C SER A 144 3.86 -9.71 -6.14
N PHE A 145 5.13 -9.95 -6.45
CA PHE A 145 6.29 -9.60 -5.64
C PHE A 145 7.16 -8.59 -6.38
N MET A 146 7.52 -7.51 -5.70
CA MET A 146 8.45 -6.49 -6.16
C MET A 146 9.66 -6.48 -5.22
N VAL A 147 10.81 -6.93 -5.71
CA VAL A 147 12.01 -7.12 -4.88
C VAL A 147 13.09 -6.11 -5.26
N LEU A 148 13.60 -5.37 -4.28
CA LEU A 148 14.78 -4.52 -4.39
C LEU A 148 15.94 -5.11 -3.60
N ALA A 149 17.07 -5.29 -4.28
CA ALA A 149 18.26 -5.91 -3.72
C ALA A 149 19.55 -5.27 -4.25
N ASN A 150 20.67 -5.58 -3.61
CA ASN A 150 22.00 -5.24 -4.13
C ASN A 150 22.49 -6.38 -5.03
N GLY A 151 22.94 -6.05 -6.24
CA GLY A 151 23.39 -7.01 -7.24
C GLY A 151 24.76 -7.63 -6.97
N GLU A 152 25.53 -7.10 -6.02
CA GLU A 152 26.89 -7.59 -5.69
C GLU A 152 26.93 -9.08 -5.29
N ARG A 153 25.80 -9.64 -4.83
CA ARG A 153 25.69 -11.04 -4.40
C ARG A 153 25.10 -11.96 -5.47
N PHE A 154 24.83 -11.45 -6.67
CA PHE A 154 24.15 -12.21 -7.73
C PHE A 154 25.17 -13.03 -8.53
N GLY A 155 25.35 -14.28 -8.12
CA GLY A 155 26.14 -15.26 -8.86
C GLY A 155 25.30 -16.14 -9.82
N ARG A 156 25.95 -17.11 -10.45
CA ARG A 156 25.27 -18.10 -11.32
C ARG A 156 24.17 -18.89 -10.61
N GLU A 157 24.40 -19.26 -9.35
CA GLU A 157 23.43 -19.99 -8.52
C GLU A 157 22.18 -19.13 -8.28
N PHE A 158 22.37 -17.83 -8.02
CA PHE A 158 21.27 -16.88 -7.85
C PHE A 158 20.41 -16.79 -9.11
N GLY A 159 21.03 -16.64 -10.29
CA GLY A 159 20.31 -16.52 -11.56
C GLY A 159 19.42 -17.74 -11.84
N ARG A 160 19.93 -18.95 -11.59
CA ARG A 160 19.13 -20.19 -11.72
C ARG A 160 18.00 -20.24 -10.71
N ALA A 161 18.30 -20.04 -9.42
CA ALA A 161 17.29 -20.05 -8.36
C ALA A 161 16.17 -19.01 -8.61
N TYR A 162 16.51 -17.82 -9.10
CA TYR A 162 15.54 -16.77 -9.43
C TYR A 162 14.63 -17.19 -10.60
N LEU A 163 15.20 -17.73 -11.68
CA LEU A 163 14.41 -18.15 -12.84
C LEU A 163 13.52 -19.36 -12.53
N ASP A 164 14.00 -20.30 -11.72
CA ASP A 164 13.21 -21.45 -11.26
C ASP A 164 12.04 -20.97 -10.39
N PHE A 165 12.34 -20.16 -9.37
CA PHE A 165 11.34 -19.61 -8.47
C PHE A 165 10.31 -18.73 -9.19
N LYS A 166 10.75 -17.91 -10.15
CA LYS A 166 9.87 -17.09 -10.98
C LYS A 166 8.88 -17.95 -11.77
N ARG A 167 9.36 -19.05 -12.38
CA ARG A 167 8.49 -19.98 -13.13
C ARG A 167 7.49 -20.69 -12.22
N GLU A 168 7.90 -21.08 -11.01
CA GLU A 168 7.01 -21.67 -10.02
C GLU A 168 5.88 -20.69 -9.62
N LEU A 169 6.23 -19.45 -9.29
CA LEU A 169 5.23 -18.42 -8.97
C LEU A 169 4.29 -18.12 -10.15
N GLU A 170 4.82 -18.03 -11.37
CA GLU A 170 4.02 -17.77 -12.56
C GLU A 170 3.01 -18.90 -12.84
N ALA A 171 3.36 -20.16 -12.53
CA ALA A 171 2.44 -21.29 -12.62
C ALA A 171 1.26 -21.19 -11.63
N GLU A 172 1.44 -20.46 -10.52
CA GLU A 172 0.40 -20.14 -9.54
C GLU A 172 -0.32 -18.81 -9.84
N GLY A 173 0.00 -18.15 -10.95
CA GLY A 173 -0.57 -16.85 -11.33
C GLY A 173 0.02 -15.65 -10.56
N ILE A 174 1.14 -15.84 -9.88
CA ILE A 174 1.85 -14.83 -9.10
C ILE A 174 3.04 -14.32 -9.92
N THR A 175 3.17 -13.01 -10.08
CA THR A 175 4.33 -12.44 -10.80
C THR A 175 5.42 -12.01 -9.83
N ILE A 176 6.69 -12.11 -10.24
CA ILE A 176 7.81 -11.53 -9.48
C ILE A 176 8.67 -10.67 -10.38
N GLU A 177 9.01 -9.47 -9.88
CA GLU A 177 9.97 -8.57 -10.49
C GLU A 177 11.08 -8.24 -9.51
N LEU A 178 12.32 -8.49 -9.94
CA LEU A 178 13.53 -8.14 -9.20
C LEU A 178 14.22 -6.95 -9.85
N LYS A 179 14.52 -5.94 -9.05
CA LYS A 179 15.35 -4.80 -9.45
C LYS A 179 16.58 -4.67 -8.55
N VAL A 180 17.67 -4.23 -9.16
CA VAL A 180 18.95 -3.98 -8.54
C VAL A 180 19.09 -2.50 -8.23
N LEU A 181 19.37 -2.21 -6.95
CA LEU A 181 19.68 -0.87 -6.49
C LEU A 181 20.92 -0.32 -7.18
N LYS A 182 20.92 0.99 -7.44
CA LYS A 182 22.15 1.70 -7.84
C LYS A 182 23.17 1.66 -6.70
N ARG A 183 24.46 1.72 -7.01
CA ARG A 183 25.53 1.64 -6.02
C ARG A 183 25.39 2.67 -4.89
N GLU A 184 25.06 3.92 -5.22
CA GLU A 184 24.83 5.00 -4.25
C GLU A 184 23.68 4.70 -3.29
N ASP A 185 22.57 4.18 -3.84
CA ASP A 185 21.40 3.78 -3.08
C ASP A 185 21.69 2.55 -2.20
N ALA A 186 22.48 1.58 -2.70
CA ALA A 186 22.85 0.38 -1.96
C ALA A 186 23.76 0.68 -0.76
N ILE A 187 24.64 1.70 -0.85
CA ILE A 187 25.52 2.11 0.24
C ILE A 187 24.72 2.80 1.35
N THR A 188 23.79 3.67 0.98
CA THR A 188 23.01 4.47 1.93
C THR A 188 21.83 3.71 2.53
N GLN A 189 21.31 2.72 1.81
CA GLN A 189 20.16 1.95 2.25
C GLN A 189 20.56 0.76 3.13
N HIS A 190 20.32 0.89 4.43
CA HIS A 190 20.51 -0.19 5.41
C HIS A 190 19.21 -0.80 5.93
N GLU A 191 18.07 -0.19 5.62
CA GLU A 191 16.78 -0.70 6.01
C GLU A 191 16.40 -1.92 5.18
N ARG A 192 15.68 -2.83 5.84
CA ARG A 192 15.13 -4.04 5.24
C ARG A 192 13.67 -4.09 5.58
N LEU A 193 12.83 -4.14 4.56
CA LEU A 193 11.39 -3.97 4.68
C LEU A 193 10.67 -5.06 3.89
N ILE A 194 9.56 -5.53 4.46
CA ILE A 194 8.54 -6.27 3.71
C ILE A 194 7.20 -5.61 3.98
N MET A 195 6.44 -5.36 2.93
CA MET A 195 5.18 -4.62 3.05
C MET A 195 4.18 -4.99 1.97
N ASP A 196 2.91 -4.76 2.26
CA ASP A 196 1.86 -4.66 1.26
C ASP A 196 1.29 -3.22 1.25
N GLU A 197 0.08 -3.05 0.75
CA GLU A 197 -0.60 -1.75 0.71
C GLU A 197 -0.92 -1.17 2.12
N ASN A 198 -1.17 -2.04 3.09
CA ASN A 198 -1.74 -1.68 4.39
C ASN A 198 -0.74 -1.81 5.54
N VAL A 199 0.13 -2.82 5.50
CA VAL A 199 1.07 -3.16 6.58
C VAL A 199 2.50 -3.20 6.07
N ALA A 200 3.43 -2.76 6.91
CA ALA A 200 4.85 -2.81 6.64
C ALA A 200 5.62 -3.27 7.89
N TYR A 201 6.66 -4.06 7.66
CA TYR A 201 7.52 -4.60 8.71
C TYR A 201 8.98 -4.34 8.38
N LYS A 202 9.75 -3.97 9.40
CA LYS A 202 11.21 -4.05 9.37
C LYS A 202 11.62 -5.47 9.67
N ILE A 203 12.42 -6.06 8.80
CA ILE A 203 12.83 -7.47 8.89
C ILE A 203 14.35 -7.63 8.96
N PRO A 204 14.84 -8.74 9.52
CA PRO A 204 16.18 -9.24 9.24
C PRO A 204 16.41 -9.47 7.73
N PRO A 205 17.68 -9.65 7.30
CA PRO A 205 17.97 -10.21 5.97
C PRO A 205 17.17 -11.50 5.72
N LEU A 206 16.53 -11.60 4.56
CA LEU A 206 15.72 -12.77 4.18
C LEU A 206 16.54 -14.06 4.12
N ASN A 207 17.81 -13.97 3.73
CA ASN A 207 18.71 -15.11 3.66
C ASN A 207 19.00 -15.76 5.03
N ILE A 208 18.83 -15.02 6.13
CA ILE A 208 19.00 -15.53 7.51
C ILE A 208 17.83 -15.16 8.43
N ILE A 209 16.64 -14.92 7.88
CA ILE A 209 15.48 -14.39 8.63
C ILE A 209 15.04 -15.31 9.77
N ASN A 210 15.31 -16.61 9.65
CA ASN A 210 14.99 -17.61 10.64
C ASN A 210 16.10 -17.83 11.69
N ARG A 211 17.24 -17.15 11.59
CA ARG A 211 18.41 -17.36 12.48
C ARG A 211 18.85 -16.11 13.22
N LYS A 212 18.28 -14.94 12.91
CA LYS A 212 18.69 -13.67 13.51
C LYS A 212 17.77 -13.32 14.69
N SER A 213 18.35 -12.99 15.83
CA SER A 213 17.63 -12.60 17.06
C SER A 213 16.92 -11.23 16.99
N GLU A 214 16.87 -10.62 15.81
CA GLU A 214 16.27 -9.30 15.64
C GLU A 214 14.75 -9.39 15.64
N HIS A 215 14.09 -8.52 16.41
CA HIS A 215 12.64 -8.41 16.39
C HIS A 215 12.15 -7.84 15.07
N ILE A 216 11.16 -8.50 14.48
CA ILE A 216 10.43 -7.97 13.33
C ILE A 216 9.36 -7.03 13.85
N VAL A 217 9.46 -5.76 13.50
CA VAL A 217 8.60 -4.70 14.05
C VAL A 217 7.77 -4.04 12.95
N GLY A 218 6.50 -3.76 13.26
CA GLY A 218 5.65 -2.97 12.37
C GLY A 218 6.15 -1.53 12.23
N VAL A 219 6.14 -1.01 11.01
CA VAL A 219 6.49 0.38 10.69
C VAL A 219 5.34 1.08 9.95
N ASN A 220 5.46 2.39 9.72
CA ASN A 220 4.47 3.15 8.97
C ASN A 220 4.49 2.71 7.49
N SER A 221 3.38 2.13 7.02
CA SER A 221 3.26 1.60 5.65
C SER A 221 3.34 2.69 4.58
N GLY A 222 2.76 3.87 4.82
CA GLY A 222 2.81 4.99 3.88
C GLY A 222 4.23 5.52 3.66
N GLU A 223 4.99 5.66 4.75
CA GLU A 223 6.40 6.09 4.66
C GLU A 223 7.28 5.02 4.03
N ALA A 224 7.14 3.76 4.45
CA ALA A 224 7.88 2.62 3.91
C ALA A 224 7.66 2.49 2.39
N ARG A 225 6.40 2.60 1.96
CA ARG A 225 6.03 2.55 0.54
C ARG A 225 6.63 3.71 -0.24
N ARG A 226 6.52 4.95 0.25
CA ARG A 226 7.11 6.11 -0.43
C ARG A 226 8.60 5.91 -0.69
N ARG A 227 9.35 5.48 0.33
CA ARG A 227 10.78 5.18 0.20
C ARG A 227 11.06 4.06 -0.79
N PHE A 228 10.26 2.98 -0.77
CA PHE A 228 10.39 1.88 -1.72
C PHE A 228 10.15 2.34 -3.16
N ASP A 229 9.06 3.07 -3.41
CA ASP A 229 8.67 3.52 -4.74
C ASP A 229 9.72 4.49 -5.33
N GLU A 230 10.33 5.35 -4.48
CA GLU A 230 11.46 6.22 -4.85
C GLU A 230 12.67 5.40 -5.34
N LEU A 231 13.07 4.36 -4.59
CA LEU A 231 14.17 3.47 -4.97
C LEU A 231 13.83 2.64 -6.21
N TRP A 232 12.60 2.15 -6.29
CA TRP A 232 12.12 1.31 -7.39
C TRP A 232 12.16 2.02 -8.74
N GLY A 233 11.84 3.32 -8.76
CA GLY A 233 11.87 4.14 -9.96
C GLY A 233 13.29 4.35 -10.52
N ARG A 234 14.31 4.29 -9.64
CA ARG A 234 15.73 4.48 -10.02
C ARG A 234 16.48 3.17 -10.26
N ALA A 235 15.96 2.05 -9.77
CA ALA A 235 16.59 0.75 -9.84
C ALA A 235 16.48 0.10 -11.24
N THR A 236 17.42 -0.78 -11.55
CA THR A 236 17.49 -1.47 -12.85
C THR A 236 16.94 -2.89 -12.73
N LYS A 237 16.08 -3.30 -13.66
CA LYS A 237 15.54 -4.66 -13.70
C LYS A 237 16.65 -5.70 -13.84
N TYR A 238 16.61 -6.76 -13.02
CA TYR A 238 17.64 -7.79 -12.98
C TYR A 238 17.81 -8.48 -14.33
N GLU A 239 16.71 -8.81 -15.01
CA GLU A 239 16.76 -9.45 -16.33
C GLU A 239 17.44 -8.57 -17.40
N ASN A 240 17.44 -7.25 -17.24
CA ASN A 240 18.14 -6.35 -18.15
C ASN A 240 19.66 -6.33 -17.92
N LEU A 241 20.13 -6.77 -16.74
CA LEU A 241 21.56 -6.86 -16.44
C LEU A 241 22.20 -8.09 -17.09
N ASN A 242 21.47 -9.21 -17.16
CA ASN A 242 21.98 -10.45 -17.76
C ASN A 242 22.11 -10.34 -19.30
N ILE A 243 21.27 -9.57 -19.97
CA ILE A 243 21.35 -9.34 -21.44
C ILE A 243 22.66 -8.62 -21.82
N ASN A 244 23.19 -7.76 -20.94
CA ASN A 244 24.45 -7.05 -21.19
C ASN A 244 25.70 -7.88 -20.88
N ALA A 245 25.58 -8.96 -20.09
CA ALA A 245 26.71 -9.84 -19.76
C ALA A 245 27.05 -10.82 -20.89
N GLU A 246 26.07 -11.20 -21.72
CA GLU A 246 26.27 -12.06 -22.90
C GLU A 246 26.70 -11.27 -24.15
N GLY A 247 26.59 -9.93 -24.14
CA GLY A 247 27.00 -9.06 -25.25
C GLY A 247 28.44 -8.53 -25.18
N ALA A 248 29.21 -8.88 -24.15
CA ALA A 248 30.58 -8.39 -23.92
C ALA A 248 31.68 -9.37 -24.34
N THR A 249 31.34 -10.42 -25.08
CA THR A 249 32.29 -11.36 -25.68
C THR A 249 32.10 -11.39 -27.20
N HIS A 250 32.64 -10.39 -27.89
CA HIS A 250 33.02 -10.47 -29.29
C HIS A 250 34.27 -9.62 -29.53
#